data_AF-A0A2D9CAH3-F1
#
_entry.id   AF-A0A2D9CAH3-F1
#
_cell.length_a   1.000
_cell.length_b   1.000
_cell.length_c   1.000
_cell.angle_alpha   90.00
_cell.angle_beta   90.00
_cell.angle_gamma   90.00
#
_symmetry.space_group_name_H-M   'P 1'
#
loop_
_entity.id
_entity.type
_entity.pdbx_description
1 polymer ?
#
loop_
_entity_poly.entity_id
_entity_poly.type
_entity_poly.pdbx_seq_one_letter_code
_entity_poly.pdbx_strand_id
1 'polypeptide(L)'
;MGGKVAIRTLFINNGEFIDPYDVSSCTIFAKLSNDSPSSIVDVDDGIIKSDATSVVLMNFGVSGGAVGAGLPHDGTPGKTTSENLPWVAPTLYTPGSQASGIYRVGLGDYVAVLDGDSSLSGGYDNRYAFQEGITIANAASAVQDYIDVWTVKLSQGSEYQLFINNFSLYNDTFTTITEPLLITTQNRLVNKKLRYGEKLDMKITTEITVQNSTLPEETKNILKDFSISSAEIKIDRVNEDSVNQEARTVIKAYTPATTTTDNTILYRFDTVNDLTDVVKPGTYIITAKYSYLTQTFVTVPFYFTIT
;
A
#
# COMPACT_ATOMS: atom_id res chain seq x y z
N MET A 1 19.06 -7.55 4.92
CA MET A 1 18.40 -7.19 3.64
C MET A 1 17.27 -6.26 4.02
N GLY A 2 17.46 -4.95 3.91
CA GLY A 2 16.39 -3.98 4.14
C GLY A 2 15.37 -4.10 3.01
N GLY A 3 14.09 -4.30 3.35
CA GLY A 3 13.03 -4.22 2.36
C GLY A 3 12.99 -2.82 1.77
N LYS A 4 12.84 -2.70 0.45
CA LYS A 4 12.64 -1.41 -0.21
C LYS A 4 11.27 -0.87 0.23
N VAL A 5 11.24 0.33 0.81
CA VAL A 5 10.00 0.97 1.25
C VAL A 5 9.52 1.91 0.12
N ALA A 6 8.22 1.95 -0.11
CA ALA A 6 7.62 2.87 -1.09
C ALA A 6 6.32 3.44 -0.54
N ILE A 7 6.06 4.70 -0.86
CA ILE A 7 4.77 5.34 -0.64
C ILE A 7 3.91 5.00 -1.84
N ARG A 8 2.69 4.52 -1.62
CA ARG A 8 1.77 4.08 -2.68
C ARG A 8 0.47 4.86 -2.59
N THR A 9 -0.03 5.33 -3.72
CA THR A 9 -1.35 5.97 -3.85
C THR A 9 -2.19 5.23 -4.88
N LEU A 10 -3.49 5.12 -4.60
CA LEU A 10 -4.48 4.48 -5.46
C LEU A 10 -5.54 5.50 -5.86
N PHE A 11 -5.67 5.76 -7.16
CA PHE A 11 -6.68 6.63 -7.74
C PHE A 11 -7.89 5.80 -8.16
N ILE A 12 -9.02 6.09 -7.51
CA ILE A 12 -10.29 5.41 -7.72
C ILE A 12 -11.35 6.47 -8.00
N ASN A 13 -12.11 6.29 -9.07
CA ASN A 13 -13.27 7.11 -9.39
C ASN A 13 -14.49 6.21 -9.61
N ASN A 14 -15.59 6.49 -8.91
CA ASN A 14 -16.83 5.71 -8.97
C ASN A 14 -16.63 4.18 -8.75
N GLY A 15 -15.67 3.80 -7.91
CA GLY A 15 -15.40 2.40 -7.57
C GLY A 15 -14.53 1.64 -8.57
N GLU A 16 -14.04 2.30 -9.62
CA GLU A 16 -13.07 1.74 -10.56
C GLU A 16 -11.72 2.45 -10.44
N PHE A 17 -10.63 1.68 -10.59
CA PHE A 17 -9.30 2.25 -10.70
C PHE A 17 -9.18 3.03 -12.00
N ILE A 18 -8.72 4.28 -11.90
CA ILE A 18 -8.55 5.16 -13.05
C ILE A 18 -7.20 5.84 -12.94
N ASP A 19 -6.49 5.99 -14.06
CA ASP A 19 -5.32 6.84 -14.06
C ASP A 19 -5.73 8.31 -14.04
N PRO A 20 -5.09 9.15 -13.22
CA PRO A 20 -5.19 10.58 -13.38
C PRO A 20 -4.64 11.00 -14.75
N TYR A 21 -5.00 12.20 -15.19
CA TYR A 21 -4.47 12.77 -16.42
C TYR A 21 -2.97 13.06 -16.30
N ASP A 22 -2.52 13.56 -15.14
CA ASP A 22 -1.10 13.80 -14.84
C ASP A 22 -0.84 13.70 -13.34
N VAL A 23 0.37 13.29 -12.95
CA VAL A 23 0.87 13.34 -11.57
C VAL A 23 2.17 14.14 -11.61
N SER A 24 2.17 15.36 -11.10
CA SER A 24 3.35 16.24 -11.18
C SER A 24 4.41 15.84 -10.15
N SER A 25 4.00 15.65 -8.89
CA SER A 25 4.92 15.37 -7.80
C SER A 25 4.25 14.68 -6.62
N CYS A 26 5.08 14.06 -5.78
CA CYS A 26 4.75 13.63 -4.44
C CYS A 26 5.73 14.32 -3.50
N THR A 27 5.24 15.11 -2.55
CA THR A 27 6.06 15.91 -1.64
C THR A 27 5.80 15.47 -0.20
N ILE A 28 6.86 15.22 0.56
CA ILE A 28 6.79 14.77 1.95
C ILE A 28 7.04 15.95 2.89
N PHE A 29 6.20 16.10 3.91
CA PHE A 29 6.37 17.04 5.02
C PHE A 29 6.27 16.30 6.36
N ALA A 30 6.87 16.86 7.41
CA ALA A 30 6.58 16.41 8.76
C ALA A 30 5.14 16.77 9.11
N LYS A 31 4.43 15.85 9.77
CA LYS A 31 3.12 16.15 10.33
C LYS A 31 3.31 16.90 11.64
N LEU A 32 3.42 18.21 11.58
CA LEU A 32 3.48 19.06 12.76
C LEU A 32 2.08 19.50 13.18
N SER A 33 1.83 19.51 14.50
CA SER A 33 0.51 19.77 15.09
C SER A 33 -0.05 21.17 14.79
N ASN A 34 0.81 22.09 14.30
CA ASN A 34 0.51 23.51 14.13
C ASN A 34 0.61 24.00 12.69
N ASP A 35 0.89 23.12 11.72
CA ASP A 35 0.98 23.52 10.31
C ASP A 35 -0.41 23.51 9.67
N SER A 36 -0.89 24.70 9.30
CA SER A 36 -2.11 24.84 8.50
C SER A 36 -1.76 24.71 7.00
N PRO A 37 -2.63 24.13 6.15
CA PRO A 37 -2.36 24.01 4.72
C PRO A 37 -1.92 25.32 4.04
N SER A 38 -2.37 26.48 4.53
CA SER A 38 -1.98 27.81 4.05
C SER A 38 -0.49 28.16 4.21
N SER A 39 0.26 27.45 5.06
CA SER A 39 1.71 27.67 5.20
C SER A 39 2.47 27.11 4.00
N ILE A 40 2.00 26.00 3.43
CA ILE A 40 2.67 25.26 2.34
C ILE A 40 1.97 25.37 0.99
N VAL A 41 0.66 25.67 0.97
CA VAL A 41 -0.16 25.80 -0.24
C VAL A 41 -0.31 27.27 -0.61
N ASP A 42 -0.11 27.58 -1.88
CA ASP A 42 -0.35 28.90 -2.44
C ASP A 42 -1.85 29.17 -2.58
N VAL A 43 -2.26 30.39 -2.27
CA VAL A 43 -3.66 30.79 -2.26
C VAL A 43 -4.23 31.02 -3.66
N ASP A 44 -3.36 31.25 -4.64
CA ASP A 44 -3.77 31.63 -6.00
C ASP A 44 -4.07 30.41 -6.88
N ASP A 45 -3.27 29.35 -6.77
CA ASP A 45 -3.37 28.13 -7.60
C ASP A 45 -3.70 26.86 -6.80
N GLY A 46 -3.67 26.92 -5.46
CA GLY A 46 -3.97 25.79 -4.60
C GLY A 46 -2.93 24.67 -4.64
N ILE A 47 -1.72 24.93 -5.15
CA ILE A 47 -0.60 23.96 -5.18
C ILE A 47 0.47 24.33 -4.15
N ILE A 48 1.42 23.43 -3.91
CA ILE A 48 2.53 23.68 -2.97
C ILE A 48 3.37 24.85 -3.49
N LYS A 49 3.62 25.85 -2.64
CA LYS A 49 4.43 27.03 -2.97
C LYS A 49 5.84 26.63 -3.38
N SER A 50 6.38 27.23 -4.44
CA SER A 50 7.74 26.96 -4.92
C SER A 50 8.85 27.37 -3.94
N ASP A 51 8.56 28.21 -2.94
CA ASP A 51 9.50 28.67 -1.93
C ASP A 51 9.43 27.90 -0.59
N ALA A 52 8.54 26.90 -0.45
CA ALA A 52 8.38 26.09 0.77
C ALA A 52 9.52 25.07 1.01
N THR A 53 10.69 25.31 0.41
CA THR A 53 11.90 24.47 0.46
C THR A 53 12.39 24.12 1.87
N SER A 54 12.13 24.98 2.86
CA SER A 54 12.58 24.77 4.25
C SER A 54 11.75 23.79 5.05
N VAL A 55 10.52 23.50 4.59
CA VAL A 55 9.58 22.57 5.25
C VAL A 55 9.40 21.27 4.47
N VAL A 56 9.81 21.24 3.20
CA VAL A 56 9.81 20.04 2.36
C VAL A 56 10.95 19.13 2.81
N LEU A 57 10.60 17.90 3.18
CA LEU A 57 11.57 16.90 3.62
C LEU A 57 12.04 15.98 2.50
N MET A 58 11.21 15.80 1.49
CA MET A 58 11.52 15.02 0.30
C MET A 58 10.58 15.42 -0.83
N ASN A 59 11.07 15.44 -2.07
CA ASN A 59 10.23 15.57 -3.25
C ASN A 59 10.50 14.45 -4.24
N PHE A 60 9.43 13.98 -4.88
CA PHE A 60 9.47 12.99 -5.94
C PHE A 60 8.86 13.62 -7.18
N GLY A 61 9.61 13.65 -8.28
CA GLY A 61 9.08 14.03 -9.59
C GLY A 61 8.66 12.80 -10.38
N VAL A 62 7.98 13.01 -11.50
CA VAL A 62 7.73 11.96 -12.51
C VAL A 62 9.06 11.33 -12.92
N SER A 63 9.13 10.00 -12.92
CA SER A 63 10.36 9.26 -13.23
C SER A 63 11.03 9.76 -14.51
N GLY A 64 12.32 10.09 -14.44
CA GLY A 64 13.15 10.28 -15.62
C GLY A 64 14.24 11.33 -15.44
N GLY A 65 15.35 10.94 -14.80
CA GLY A 65 16.61 11.60 -15.10
C GLY A 65 16.86 11.55 -16.62
N ALA A 66 17.11 12.73 -17.20
CA ALA A 66 17.61 12.98 -18.55
C ALA A 66 17.40 11.87 -19.61
N VAL A 67 16.34 11.97 -20.41
CA VAL A 67 16.28 11.29 -21.71
C VAL A 67 15.76 12.29 -22.75
N GLY A 68 16.53 12.47 -23.82
CA GLY A 68 16.50 13.66 -24.69
C GLY A 68 15.20 14.03 -25.40
N ALA A 69 15.19 15.26 -25.94
CA ALA A 69 14.30 15.88 -26.95
C ALA A 69 12.76 15.74 -26.83
N GLY A 70 12.23 15.10 -25.80
CA GLY A 70 10.80 15.01 -25.52
C GLY A 70 10.58 15.01 -24.01
N LEU A 71 10.73 16.18 -23.39
CA LEU A 71 10.61 16.33 -21.94
C LEU A 71 9.16 16.02 -21.50
N PRO A 72 8.95 15.21 -20.46
CA PRO A 72 7.62 15.03 -19.86
C PRO A 72 7.11 16.34 -19.23
N HIS A 73 8.01 17.23 -18.81
CA HIS A 73 7.68 18.55 -18.30
C HIS A 73 8.47 19.59 -19.10
N ASP A 74 7.83 20.32 -20.01
CA ASP A 74 8.49 21.32 -20.85
C ASP A 74 8.74 22.66 -20.14
N GLY A 75 8.38 22.76 -18.85
CA GLY A 75 8.60 23.96 -18.04
C GLY A 75 7.65 25.11 -18.36
N THR A 76 6.58 24.88 -19.13
CA THR A 76 5.58 25.91 -19.39
C THR A 76 4.56 25.96 -18.24
N PRO A 77 4.30 27.13 -17.62
CA PRO A 77 3.23 27.29 -16.64
C PRO A 77 1.89 26.76 -17.20
N GLY A 78 1.28 25.80 -16.50
CA GLY A 78 -0.04 25.27 -16.88
C GLY A 78 -0.09 24.11 -17.90
N LYS A 79 1.02 23.47 -18.30
CA LYS A 79 1.05 22.25 -19.16
C LYS A 79 2.03 21.20 -18.60
N THR A 80 1.58 20.13 -17.95
CA THR A 80 1.18 18.76 -18.41
C THR A 80 2.26 17.96 -19.13
N THR A 81 2.58 16.77 -18.59
CA THR A 81 2.94 15.62 -19.44
C THR A 81 1.78 15.43 -20.43
N SER A 82 1.98 15.74 -21.71
CA SER A 82 0.88 15.69 -22.69
C SER A 82 0.53 14.26 -23.10
N GLU A 83 1.26 13.26 -22.60
CA GLU A 83 1.08 11.87 -22.93
C GLU A 83 1.24 11.00 -21.68
N ASN A 84 0.34 10.02 -21.53
CA ASN A 84 0.57 8.86 -20.66
C ASN A 84 1.76 8.11 -21.25
N LEU A 85 2.96 8.47 -20.82
CA LEU A 85 4.17 7.96 -21.43
C LEU A 85 4.36 6.48 -21.01
N PRO A 86 4.53 5.54 -21.96
CA PRO A 86 4.68 4.10 -21.66
C PRO A 86 5.88 3.76 -20.75
N TRP A 87 6.74 4.72 -20.45
CA TRP A 87 8.02 4.55 -19.75
C TRP A 87 7.97 4.85 -18.25
N VAL A 88 6.83 5.12 -17.62
CA VAL A 88 6.73 5.26 -16.14
C VAL A 88 6.73 3.89 -15.43
N ALA A 89 7.49 2.92 -15.96
CA ALA A 89 7.52 1.54 -15.50
C ALA A 89 8.57 1.33 -14.38
N PRO A 90 8.29 0.52 -13.35
CA PRO A 90 9.24 0.20 -12.27
C PRO A 90 10.56 -0.40 -12.76
N THR A 91 10.59 -0.93 -13.98
CA THR A 91 11.76 -1.54 -14.63
C THR A 91 12.84 -0.53 -15.02
N LEU A 92 12.53 0.77 -15.05
CA LEU A 92 13.52 1.83 -15.30
C LEU A 92 14.17 2.39 -14.03
N TYR A 93 13.65 2.03 -12.86
CA TYR A 93 14.25 2.39 -11.59
C TYR A 93 15.65 1.77 -11.47
N THR A 94 16.66 2.63 -11.42
CA THR A 94 18.04 2.21 -11.12
C THR A 94 18.42 2.74 -9.73
N PRO A 95 18.41 1.86 -8.69
CA PRO A 95 18.75 2.24 -7.32
C PRO A 95 20.04 3.05 -7.23
N GLY A 96 20.06 4.07 -6.37
CA GLY A 96 21.24 4.90 -6.11
C GLY A 96 21.75 5.77 -7.27
N SER A 97 21.05 5.86 -8.41
CA SER A 97 21.48 6.68 -9.56
C SER A 97 20.40 7.63 -10.10
N GLN A 98 19.12 7.31 -9.87
CA GLN A 98 18.00 8.17 -10.21
C GLN A 98 17.35 8.61 -8.91
N ALA A 99 17.25 9.92 -8.69
CA ALA A 99 16.51 10.47 -7.57
C ALA A 99 15.09 9.86 -7.58
N SER A 100 14.67 9.37 -6.42
CA SER A 100 13.30 9.08 -6.01
C SER A 100 12.21 9.58 -6.98
N GLY A 101 11.83 8.70 -7.92
CA GLY A 101 10.81 8.98 -8.94
C GLY A 101 9.44 8.41 -8.58
N ILE A 102 8.41 8.91 -9.26
CA ILE A 102 7.06 8.34 -9.23
C ILE A 102 6.92 7.31 -10.35
N TYR A 103 6.46 6.11 -9.99
CA TYR A 103 6.27 4.98 -10.90
C TYR A 103 4.82 4.55 -10.94
N ARG A 104 4.33 4.20 -12.12
CA ARG A 104 3.03 3.56 -12.29
C ARG A 104 3.23 2.04 -12.25
N VAL A 105 2.67 1.39 -11.25
CA VAL A 105 2.76 -0.08 -11.07
C VAL A 105 1.52 -0.81 -11.56
N GLY A 106 0.41 -0.09 -11.78
CA GLY A 106 -0.86 -0.63 -12.26
C GLY A 106 -1.80 0.47 -12.75
N LEU A 107 -3.02 0.09 -13.17
CA LEU A 107 -4.09 1.06 -13.45
C LEU A 107 -4.49 1.78 -12.16
N GLY A 108 -4.42 3.12 -12.16
CA GLY A 108 -4.72 3.94 -10.99
C GLY A 108 -3.77 3.72 -9.81
N ASP A 109 -2.58 3.14 -10.03
CA ASP A 109 -1.71 2.69 -8.94
C ASP A 109 -0.27 3.17 -9.13
N TYR A 110 0.13 4.07 -8.23
CA TYR A 110 1.37 4.83 -8.32
C TYR A 110 2.19 4.69 -7.04
N VAL A 111 3.51 4.55 -7.20
CA VAL A 111 4.46 4.38 -6.11
C VAL A 111 5.62 5.36 -6.20
N ALA A 112 6.00 5.93 -5.07
CA ALA A 112 7.18 6.74 -4.87
C ALA A 112 8.17 5.94 -4.01
N VAL A 113 9.33 5.57 -4.58
CA VAL A 113 10.29 4.68 -3.93
C VAL A 113 11.18 5.45 -2.96
N LEU A 114 11.09 5.12 -1.67
CA LEU A 114 11.97 5.63 -0.63
C LEU A 114 13.29 4.85 -0.67
N ASP A 115 14.26 5.34 -1.44
CA ASP A 115 15.63 4.81 -1.42
C ASP A 115 16.45 5.55 -0.36
N GLY A 116 16.78 4.85 0.72
CA GLY A 116 17.57 5.39 1.84
C GLY A 116 19.09 5.40 1.58
N ASP A 117 19.55 4.75 0.52
CA ASP A 117 20.99 4.58 0.26
C ASP A 117 21.62 5.80 -0.44
N SER A 118 20.82 6.79 -0.86
CA SER A 118 21.29 8.00 -1.53
C SER A 118 20.56 9.23 -1.03
N SER A 119 21.30 10.29 -0.66
CA SER A 119 20.77 11.60 -0.23
C SER A 119 20.15 12.41 -1.38
N LEU A 120 19.54 11.75 -2.36
CA LEU A 120 18.99 12.36 -3.57
C LEU A 120 17.47 12.43 -3.44
N SER A 121 16.92 13.60 -3.15
CA SER A 121 15.51 13.87 -3.45
C SER A 121 15.38 14.53 -4.83
N GLY A 122 14.23 14.37 -5.46
CA GLY A 122 13.97 14.91 -6.80
C GLY A 122 14.07 16.43 -6.83
N GLY A 123 14.23 17.00 -8.03
CA GLY A 123 14.11 18.45 -8.23
C GLY A 123 12.78 18.92 -7.66
N TYR A 124 12.83 19.85 -6.71
CA TYR A 124 11.66 20.48 -6.14
C TYR A 124 11.38 21.74 -6.92
N ASP A 125 10.49 21.57 -7.90
CA ASP A 125 9.78 22.69 -8.48
C ASP A 125 8.48 22.20 -9.12
N ASN A 126 7.35 22.48 -8.47
CA ASN A 126 6.04 22.14 -9.00
C ASN A 126 5.57 23.10 -10.10
N ARG A 127 6.37 24.14 -10.42
CA ARG A 127 6.03 25.21 -11.35
C ARG A 127 6.95 25.29 -12.56
N TYR A 128 8.12 24.64 -12.53
CA TYR A 128 9.13 24.71 -13.60
C TYR A 128 9.69 23.31 -13.96
N ALA A 129 10.49 23.22 -15.03
CA ALA A 129 11.05 21.95 -15.50
C ALA A 129 11.98 21.31 -14.46
N PHE A 130 12.06 19.98 -14.44
CA PHE A 130 12.88 19.17 -13.52
C PHE A 130 14.36 19.62 -13.41
N GLN A 131 14.90 20.28 -14.44
CA GLN A 131 16.29 20.76 -14.48
C GLN A 131 16.49 22.19 -13.94
N GLU A 132 15.42 22.89 -13.59
CA GLU A 132 15.45 24.29 -13.12
C GLU A 132 15.10 24.42 -11.63
N GLY A 133 14.63 23.34 -11.00
CA GLY A 133 14.19 23.31 -9.61
C GLY A 133 15.28 23.20 -8.56
N ILE A 134 14.96 23.62 -7.34
CA ILE A 134 15.85 23.49 -6.17
C ILE A 134 15.93 22.01 -5.80
N THR A 135 17.12 21.44 -5.68
CA THR A 135 17.24 20.05 -5.18
C THR A 135 17.05 20.03 -3.67
N ILE A 136 16.04 19.30 -3.19
CA ILE A 136 15.85 19.08 -1.75
C ILE A 136 16.62 17.82 -1.37
N ALA A 137 17.37 17.87 -0.26
CA ALA A 137 18.02 16.69 0.30
C ALA A 137 16.99 15.83 1.04
N ASN A 138 17.13 14.50 1.01
CA ASN A 138 16.28 13.64 1.82
C ASN A 138 16.51 13.91 3.31
N ALA A 139 15.52 14.52 3.96
CA ALA A 139 15.49 14.79 5.39
C ALA A 139 14.43 13.96 6.14
N ALA A 140 13.62 13.16 5.41
CA ALA A 140 12.63 12.25 5.98
C ALA A 140 13.30 10.96 6.49
N SER A 141 14.02 11.07 7.60
CA SER A 141 14.85 9.98 8.16
C SER A 141 14.61 9.71 9.65
N ALA A 142 13.74 10.47 10.30
CA ALA A 142 13.45 10.36 11.72
C ALA A 142 12.17 9.55 11.98
N VAL A 143 12.05 9.05 13.21
CA VAL A 143 10.81 8.42 13.69
C VAL A 143 9.80 9.51 13.96
N GLN A 144 8.83 9.67 13.07
CA GLN A 144 7.80 10.69 13.18
C GLN A 144 6.61 10.34 12.28
N ASP A 145 5.49 11.02 12.52
CA ASP A 145 4.40 11.13 11.57
C ASP A 145 4.75 12.11 10.44
N TYR A 146 4.43 11.71 9.22
CA TYR A 146 4.64 12.46 8.00
C TYR A 146 3.33 12.59 7.23
N ILE A 147 3.29 13.55 6.32
CA ILE A 147 2.27 13.63 5.28
C ILE A 147 2.94 13.49 3.91
N ASP A 148 2.31 12.73 3.02
CA ASP A 148 2.60 12.76 1.60
C ASP A 148 1.53 13.58 0.88
N VAL A 149 1.98 14.46 -0.01
CA VAL A 149 1.13 15.37 -0.76
C VAL A 149 1.35 15.13 -2.24
N TRP A 150 0.35 14.59 -2.90
CA TRP A 150 0.38 14.31 -4.34
C TRP A 150 -0.26 15.45 -5.11
N THR A 151 0.49 16.04 -6.03
CA THR A 151 0.01 17.08 -6.96
C THR A 151 -0.46 16.44 -8.25
N VAL A 152 -1.77 16.40 -8.46
CA VAL A 152 -2.40 15.53 -9.48
C VAL A 152 -3.40 16.32 -10.32
N LYS A 153 -3.44 16.03 -11.63
CA LYS A 153 -4.43 16.55 -12.56
C LYS A 153 -5.38 15.42 -12.95
N LEU A 154 -6.68 15.61 -12.75
CA LEU A 154 -7.67 14.54 -12.97
C LEU A 154 -8.18 14.48 -14.42
N SER A 155 -8.19 15.61 -15.14
CA SER A 155 -8.62 15.64 -16.54
C SER A 155 -7.84 16.67 -17.36
N GLN A 156 -7.86 16.49 -18.68
CA GLN A 156 -7.22 17.43 -19.60
C GLN A 156 -7.83 18.82 -19.45
N GLY A 157 -6.99 19.81 -19.14
CA GLY A 157 -7.43 21.20 -18.95
C GLY A 157 -8.00 21.51 -17.55
N SER A 158 -8.01 20.56 -16.61
CA SER A 158 -8.26 20.88 -15.20
C SER A 158 -7.03 21.48 -14.53
N GLU A 159 -7.26 22.24 -13.47
CA GLU A 159 -6.20 22.64 -12.55
C GLU A 159 -5.64 21.42 -11.79
N TYR A 160 -4.44 21.59 -11.25
CA TYR A 160 -3.86 20.60 -10.34
C TYR A 160 -4.59 20.62 -8.99
N GLN A 161 -4.64 19.46 -8.35
CA GLN A 161 -5.23 19.26 -7.04
C GLN A 161 -4.24 18.55 -6.13
N LEU A 162 -4.32 18.82 -4.83
CA LEU A 162 -3.49 18.18 -3.82
C LEU A 162 -4.26 17.06 -3.14
N PHE A 163 -3.67 15.86 -3.10
CA PHE A 163 -4.13 14.74 -2.29
C PHE A 163 -3.16 14.53 -1.13
N ILE A 164 -3.66 14.67 0.10
CA ILE A 164 -2.84 14.61 1.32
C ILE A 164 -3.15 13.31 2.06
N ASN A 165 -2.14 12.46 2.24
CA ASN A 165 -2.23 11.26 3.06
C ASN A 165 -1.28 11.35 4.25
N ASN A 166 -1.50 10.49 5.24
CA ASN A 166 -0.64 10.39 6.43
C ASN A 166 0.08 9.05 6.42
N PHE A 167 1.36 9.05 6.79
CA PHE A 167 2.11 7.84 7.09
C PHE A 167 3.07 8.09 8.25
N SER A 168 3.52 7.04 8.92
CA SER A 168 4.46 7.13 10.04
C SER A 168 5.70 6.32 9.72
N LEU A 169 6.89 6.87 9.97
CA LEU A 169 8.13 6.10 9.96
C LEU A 169 8.43 5.62 11.38
N TYR A 170 8.65 4.32 11.52
CA TYR A 170 9.04 3.70 12.78
C TYR A 170 10.55 3.40 12.75
N ASN A 171 11.21 3.44 13.91
CA ASN A 171 12.59 2.98 14.00
C ASN A 171 12.59 1.47 13.75
N ASP A 172 13.66 0.95 13.15
CA ASP A 172 14.02 -0.46 13.29
C ASP A 172 14.31 -0.71 14.78
N THR A 173 13.27 -1.04 15.53
CA THR A 173 13.35 -1.17 16.98
C THR A 173 13.92 -2.54 17.27
N PHE A 174 15.24 -2.60 17.49
CA PHE A 174 15.87 -3.80 18.02
C PHE A 174 15.47 -3.97 19.48
N THR A 175 14.36 -4.67 19.70
CA THR A 175 13.90 -5.04 21.03
C THR A 175 14.52 -6.37 21.41
N THR A 176 15.39 -6.38 22.41
CA THR A 176 15.88 -7.61 23.03
C THR A 176 14.88 -8.10 24.07
N ILE A 177 14.15 -9.17 23.78
CA ILE A 177 13.37 -9.89 24.78
C ILE A 177 14.21 -11.03 25.36
N THR A 178 14.24 -11.17 26.69
CA THR A 178 14.96 -12.25 27.38
C THR A 178 14.12 -13.51 27.54
N GLU A 179 12.84 -13.44 27.16
CA GLU A 179 11.85 -14.49 27.30
C GLU A 179 11.14 -14.74 25.96
N PRO A 180 10.66 -15.98 25.69
CA PRO A 180 9.88 -16.26 24.49
C PRO A 180 8.60 -15.41 24.43
N LEU A 181 8.32 -14.86 23.25
CA LEU A 181 7.12 -14.07 23.03
C LEU A 181 5.87 -14.97 22.98
N LEU A 182 4.95 -14.75 23.90
CA LEU A 182 3.64 -15.40 23.96
C LEU A 182 2.62 -14.54 23.21
N ILE A 183 2.28 -15.00 22.01
CA ILE A 183 1.36 -14.32 21.11
C ILE A 183 0.09 -15.17 21.02
N THR A 184 -1.06 -14.53 21.20
CA THR A 184 -2.36 -15.15 20.92
C THR A 184 -3.07 -14.36 19.85
N THR A 185 -3.65 -15.08 18.89
CA THR A 185 -4.40 -14.49 17.79
C THR A 185 -5.87 -14.91 17.88
N GLN A 186 -6.78 -13.96 17.76
CA GLN A 186 -8.20 -14.24 17.54
C GLN A 186 -8.55 -13.94 16.09
N ASN A 187 -9.25 -14.86 15.44
CA ASN A 187 -9.54 -14.78 14.02
C ASN A 187 -11.05 -14.91 13.82
N ARG A 188 -11.62 -14.09 12.92
CA ARG A 188 -13.06 -14.13 12.62
C ARG A 188 -13.32 -13.98 11.12
N LEU A 189 -14.03 -14.95 10.55
CA LEU A 189 -14.59 -14.82 9.20
C LEU A 189 -15.83 -13.92 9.21
N VAL A 190 -15.79 -12.86 8.40
CA VAL A 190 -16.89 -11.89 8.26
C VAL A 190 -17.96 -12.41 7.31
N ASN A 191 -17.57 -12.91 6.14
CA ASN A 191 -18.48 -13.34 5.08
C ASN A 191 -18.76 -14.84 5.18
N LYS A 192 -19.92 -15.21 5.75
CA LYS A 192 -20.31 -16.63 5.98
C LYS A 192 -21.35 -17.19 5.01
N LYS A 193 -21.97 -16.35 4.19
CA LYS A 193 -23.01 -16.75 3.22
C LYS A 193 -22.69 -16.11 1.88
N LEU A 194 -22.52 -16.96 0.88
CA LEU A 194 -22.23 -16.57 -0.49
C LEU A 194 -23.31 -17.13 -1.43
N ARG A 195 -23.55 -16.44 -2.54
CA ARG A 195 -24.39 -16.90 -3.64
C ARG A 195 -23.50 -17.45 -4.74
N TYR A 196 -23.90 -18.58 -5.32
CA TYR A 196 -23.23 -19.06 -6.51
C TYR A 196 -23.37 -18.06 -7.67
N GLY A 197 -22.28 -17.84 -8.42
CA GLY A 197 -22.26 -16.89 -9.54
C GLY A 197 -21.67 -15.53 -9.19
N GLU A 198 -21.28 -15.30 -7.93
CA GLU A 198 -20.67 -14.06 -7.48
C GLU A 198 -19.15 -14.19 -7.27
N LYS A 199 -18.47 -13.05 -7.36
CA LYS A 199 -17.08 -12.90 -6.95
C LYS A 199 -17.05 -12.01 -5.71
N LEU A 200 -16.59 -12.54 -4.59
CA LEU A 200 -16.61 -11.85 -3.31
C LEU A 200 -15.24 -11.90 -2.63
N ASP A 201 -14.90 -10.84 -1.91
CA ASP A 201 -13.70 -10.82 -1.07
C ASP A 201 -14.03 -11.45 0.28
N MET A 202 -13.46 -12.62 0.52
CA MET A 202 -13.51 -13.29 1.81
C MET A 202 -12.63 -12.52 2.79
N LYS A 203 -13.23 -12.04 3.88
CA LYS A 203 -12.54 -11.24 4.89
C LYS A 203 -12.39 -12.00 6.20
N ILE A 204 -11.15 -12.20 6.63
CA ILE A 204 -10.80 -12.76 7.94
C ILE A 204 -10.09 -11.68 8.73
N THR A 205 -10.74 -11.17 9.77
CA THR A 205 -10.15 -10.17 10.68
C THR A 205 -9.30 -10.90 11.71
N THR A 206 -8.05 -10.45 11.90
CA THR A 206 -7.13 -11.01 12.88
C THR A 206 -6.80 -9.99 13.96
N GLU A 207 -7.10 -10.33 15.21
CA GLU A 207 -6.73 -9.56 16.38
C GLU A 207 -5.56 -10.25 17.09
N ILE A 208 -4.54 -9.47 17.45
CA ILE A 208 -3.29 -9.99 18.02
C ILE A 208 -3.11 -9.43 19.42
N THR A 209 -2.84 -10.32 20.37
CA THR A 209 -2.57 -9.97 21.76
C THR A 209 -1.22 -10.55 22.18
N VAL A 210 -0.36 -9.69 22.71
CA VAL A 210 0.88 -10.08 23.39
C VAL A 210 0.56 -10.34 24.86
N GLN A 211 0.80 -11.58 25.31
CA GLN A 211 0.39 -12.05 26.64
C GLN A 211 1.50 -11.99 27.71
N ASN A 212 2.74 -11.69 27.34
CA ASN A 212 3.85 -11.60 28.29
C ASN A 212 3.56 -10.56 29.38
N SER A 213 3.33 -10.99 30.61
CA SER A 213 2.97 -10.11 31.73
C SER A 213 4.11 -9.21 32.19
N THR A 214 5.35 -9.66 31.97
CA THR A 214 6.62 -9.04 32.36
C THR A 214 7.12 -8.01 31.35
N LEU A 215 6.59 -7.99 30.12
CA LEU A 215 6.94 -6.97 29.14
C LEU A 215 6.28 -5.62 29.48
N PRO A 216 7.03 -4.50 29.43
CA PRO A 216 6.45 -3.16 29.54
C PRO A 216 5.37 -2.93 28.49
N GLU A 217 4.36 -2.12 28.84
CA GLU A 217 3.21 -1.87 27.96
C GLU A 217 3.61 -1.16 26.67
N GLU A 218 4.63 -0.29 26.72
CA GLU A 218 5.22 0.36 25.56
C GLU A 218 5.79 -0.66 24.57
N THR A 219 6.54 -1.66 25.06
CA THR A 219 7.07 -2.75 24.23
C THR A 219 5.95 -3.60 23.64
N LYS A 220 4.89 -3.87 24.40
CA LYS A 220 3.71 -4.58 23.86
C LYS A 220 3.00 -3.80 22.77
N ASN A 221 2.89 -2.48 22.91
CA ASN A 221 2.26 -1.62 21.91
C ASN A 221 3.09 -1.61 20.61
N ILE A 222 4.41 -1.45 20.71
CA ILE A 222 5.32 -1.56 19.55
C ILE A 222 5.15 -2.92 18.86
N LEU A 223 5.05 -4.00 19.62
CA LEU A 223 4.84 -5.33 19.05
C LEU A 223 3.48 -5.45 18.36
N LYS A 224 2.40 -4.91 18.92
CA LYS A 224 1.05 -4.94 18.32
C LYS A 224 0.96 -4.19 16.98
N ASP A 225 1.81 -3.20 16.76
CA ASP A 225 1.82 -2.39 15.52
C ASP A 225 2.41 -3.14 14.31
N PHE A 226 3.05 -4.29 14.51
CA PHE A 226 3.51 -5.11 13.38
C PHE A 226 2.32 -5.67 12.59
N SER A 227 2.46 -5.67 11.26
CA SER A 227 1.47 -6.26 10.37
C SER A 227 1.66 -7.77 10.20
N ILE A 228 0.56 -8.49 9.96
CA ILE A 228 0.61 -9.88 9.51
C ILE A 228 1.20 -9.96 8.10
N SER A 229 1.99 -11.01 7.86
CA SER A 229 2.70 -11.25 6.61
C SER A 229 2.48 -12.67 6.10
N SER A 230 2.78 -12.91 4.82
CA SER A 230 2.69 -14.23 4.18
C SER A 230 1.33 -14.91 4.40
N ALA A 231 0.24 -14.15 4.29
CA ALA A 231 -1.09 -14.71 4.42
C ALA A 231 -1.41 -15.61 3.23
N GLU A 232 -1.90 -16.81 3.53
CA GLU A 232 -2.37 -17.80 2.58
C GLU A 232 -3.71 -18.33 3.06
N ILE A 233 -4.60 -18.66 2.12
CA ILE A 233 -5.90 -19.26 2.44
C ILE A 233 -6.08 -20.59 1.73
N LYS A 234 -6.76 -21.50 2.39
CA LYS A 234 -7.17 -22.80 1.88
C LYS A 234 -8.69 -22.88 1.94
N ILE A 235 -9.32 -23.36 0.87
CA ILE A 235 -10.77 -23.58 0.81
C ILE A 235 -11.02 -25.06 0.53
N ASP A 236 -11.82 -25.69 1.39
CA ASP A 236 -12.29 -27.06 1.23
C ASP A 236 -13.82 -27.07 1.14
N ARG A 237 -14.38 -27.97 0.35
CA ARG A 237 -15.81 -28.30 0.37
C ARG A 237 -16.04 -29.44 1.34
N VAL A 238 -17.09 -29.37 2.15
CA VAL A 238 -17.52 -30.46 3.02
C VAL A 238 -18.47 -31.37 2.23
N ASN A 239 -18.15 -32.66 2.16
CA ASN A 239 -19.01 -33.63 1.51
C ASN A 239 -19.95 -34.27 2.53
N GLU A 240 -21.25 -34.28 2.22
CA GLU A 240 -22.29 -34.81 3.11
C GLU A 240 -22.37 -36.35 3.05
N ASP A 241 -21.93 -36.95 1.93
CA ASP A 241 -21.81 -38.40 1.77
C ASP A 241 -20.39 -38.86 2.16
N SER A 242 -20.21 -39.17 3.44
CA SER A 242 -18.94 -39.64 3.99
C SER A 242 -18.64 -41.12 3.71
N VAL A 243 -19.56 -41.85 3.07
CA VAL A 243 -19.41 -43.28 2.79
C VAL A 243 -18.73 -43.51 1.45
N ASN A 244 -19.07 -42.70 0.44
CA ASN A 244 -18.58 -42.88 -0.93
C ASN A 244 -17.54 -41.83 -1.37
N GLN A 245 -17.29 -40.80 -0.55
CA GLN A 245 -16.38 -39.70 -0.87
C GLN A 245 -15.51 -39.35 0.33
N GLU A 246 -14.33 -38.78 0.07
CA GLU A 246 -13.55 -38.17 1.13
C GLU A 246 -14.38 -37.07 1.82
N ALA A 247 -14.24 -36.94 3.13
CA ALA A 247 -15.03 -35.99 3.93
C ALA A 247 -14.87 -34.53 3.45
N ARG A 248 -13.77 -34.21 2.77
CA ARG A 248 -13.49 -32.88 2.23
C ARG A 248 -12.87 -32.95 0.85
N THR A 249 -13.30 -32.08 -0.06
CA THR A 249 -12.65 -31.87 -1.36
C THR A 249 -11.92 -30.54 -1.33
N VAL A 250 -10.63 -30.53 -1.66
CA VAL A 250 -9.84 -29.28 -1.74
C VAL A 250 -10.30 -28.49 -2.97
N ILE A 251 -10.83 -27.28 -2.73
CA ILE A 251 -11.19 -26.33 -3.79
C ILE A 251 -10.01 -25.43 -4.12
N LYS A 252 -9.33 -24.94 -3.08
CA LYS A 252 -8.09 -24.19 -3.17
C LYS A 252 -7.11 -24.69 -2.13
N ALA A 253 -5.92 -25.06 -2.58
CA ALA A 253 -4.77 -25.23 -1.70
C ALA A 253 -4.36 -23.86 -1.12
N TYR A 254 -3.41 -23.85 -0.16
CA TYR A 254 -2.87 -22.61 0.40
C TYR A 254 -2.38 -21.70 -0.72
N THR A 255 -3.16 -20.65 -0.97
CA THR A 255 -2.95 -19.69 -2.04
C THR A 255 -2.72 -18.33 -1.39
N PRO A 256 -1.75 -17.52 -1.88
CA PRO A 256 -1.49 -16.19 -1.35
C PRO A 256 -2.75 -15.33 -1.28
N ALA A 257 -2.87 -14.59 -0.18
CA ALA A 257 -3.95 -13.64 0.09
C ALA A 257 -3.36 -12.28 0.44
N THR A 258 -4.14 -11.22 0.22
CA THR A 258 -3.73 -9.85 0.51
C THR A 258 -4.01 -9.54 1.98
N THR A 259 -3.09 -8.83 2.63
CA THR A 259 -3.30 -8.32 3.99
C THR A 259 -3.48 -6.81 3.96
N THR A 260 -4.33 -6.31 4.84
CA THR A 260 -4.51 -4.87 5.07
C THR A 260 -3.72 -4.42 6.30
N THR A 261 -3.63 -3.11 6.49
CA THR A 261 -2.96 -2.50 7.66
C THR A 261 -3.68 -2.80 8.99
N ASP A 262 -4.99 -3.07 8.97
CA ASP A 262 -5.78 -3.50 10.13
C ASP A 262 -5.69 -5.01 10.41
N ASN A 263 -4.68 -5.70 9.84
CA ASN A 263 -4.50 -7.15 9.99
C ASN A 263 -5.71 -7.96 9.49
N THR A 264 -6.40 -7.49 8.45
CA THR A 264 -7.45 -8.26 7.78
C THR A 264 -6.87 -9.00 6.58
N ILE A 265 -7.10 -10.31 6.52
CA ILE A 265 -6.77 -11.15 5.37
C ILE A 265 -7.93 -11.09 4.39
N LEU A 266 -7.63 -10.71 3.15
CA LEU A 266 -8.55 -10.57 2.04
C LEU A 266 -8.19 -11.58 0.94
N TYR A 267 -9.17 -12.38 0.55
CA TYR A 267 -9.04 -13.27 -0.60
C TYR A 267 -10.22 -13.14 -1.55
N ARG A 268 -9.93 -12.83 -2.82
CA ARG A 268 -10.91 -12.74 -3.91
C ARG A 268 -11.34 -14.14 -4.31
N PHE A 269 -12.51 -14.58 -3.85
CA PHE A 269 -13.06 -15.89 -4.21
C PHE A 269 -14.01 -15.78 -5.39
N ASP A 270 -13.74 -16.55 -6.45
CA ASP A 270 -14.53 -16.55 -7.69
C ASP A 270 -15.36 -17.83 -7.77
N THR A 271 -16.60 -17.78 -7.29
CA THR A 271 -17.45 -18.99 -7.21
C THR A 271 -17.78 -19.60 -8.57
N VAL A 272 -17.62 -18.85 -9.67
CA VAL A 272 -17.86 -19.35 -11.04
C VAL A 272 -16.70 -20.21 -11.50
N ASN A 273 -15.48 -19.72 -11.31
CA ASN A 273 -14.28 -20.37 -11.85
C ASN A 273 -13.62 -21.34 -10.86
N ASP A 274 -13.83 -21.16 -9.56
CA ASP A 274 -13.17 -21.96 -8.54
C ASP A 274 -13.94 -23.25 -8.18
N LEU A 275 -15.21 -23.37 -8.60
CA LEU A 275 -16.11 -24.47 -8.24
C LEU A 275 -16.50 -25.36 -9.43
N THR A 276 -15.65 -25.45 -10.46
CA THR A 276 -15.98 -26.12 -11.73
C THR A 276 -16.34 -27.60 -11.55
N ASP A 277 -15.61 -28.31 -10.69
CA ASP A 277 -15.67 -29.77 -10.57
C ASP A 277 -16.38 -30.26 -9.30
N VAL A 278 -17.14 -29.37 -8.64
CA VAL A 278 -17.87 -29.70 -7.41
C VAL A 278 -19.33 -29.29 -7.48
N VAL A 279 -20.17 -29.98 -6.70
CA VAL A 279 -21.57 -29.56 -6.53
C VAL A 279 -21.58 -28.23 -5.80
N LYS A 280 -22.17 -27.22 -6.43
CA LYS A 280 -21.96 -25.81 -6.10
C LYS A 280 -22.62 -25.41 -4.78
N PRO A 281 -23.91 -25.70 -4.53
CA PRO A 281 -24.51 -25.40 -3.24
C PRO A 281 -23.98 -26.36 -2.17
N GLY A 282 -23.74 -25.83 -0.98
CA GLY A 282 -23.33 -26.64 0.16
C GLY A 282 -22.49 -25.89 1.18
N THR A 283 -21.88 -26.68 2.07
CA THR A 283 -21.03 -26.18 3.15
C THR A 283 -19.57 -26.24 2.76
N TYR A 284 -18.86 -25.15 3.01
CA TYR A 284 -17.45 -24.98 2.72
C TYR A 284 -16.70 -24.54 3.98
N ILE A 285 -15.41 -24.80 3.98
CA ILE A 285 -14.48 -24.44 5.04
C ILE A 285 -13.41 -23.55 4.43
N ILE A 286 -13.14 -22.42 5.08
CA ILE A 286 -11.96 -21.61 4.82
C ILE A 286 -11.03 -21.66 6.03
N THR A 287 -9.75 -21.87 5.75
CA THR A 287 -8.66 -21.83 6.75
C THR A 287 -7.61 -20.85 6.26
N ALA A 288 -7.14 -19.96 7.14
CA ALA A 288 -6.04 -19.07 6.83
C ALA A 288 -4.77 -19.50 7.56
N LYS A 289 -3.64 -19.27 6.92
CA LYS A 289 -2.30 -19.43 7.47
C LYS A 289 -1.57 -18.11 7.25
N TYR A 290 -0.92 -17.58 8.27
CA TYR A 290 -0.17 -16.33 8.17
C TYR A 290 0.96 -16.31 9.17
N SER A 291 1.92 -15.41 8.97
CA SER A 291 3.03 -15.21 9.88
C SER A 291 2.90 -13.87 10.58
N TYR A 292 3.25 -13.86 11.86
CA TYR A 292 3.37 -12.65 12.64
C TYR A 292 4.68 -12.74 13.43
N LEU A 293 5.55 -11.76 13.21
CA LEU A 293 6.95 -11.81 13.62
C LEU A 293 7.61 -13.11 13.13
N THR A 294 8.09 -13.96 14.02
CA THR A 294 8.75 -15.23 13.69
C THR A 294 7.84 -16.46 13.83
N GLN A 295 6.56 -16.27 14.15
CA GLN A 295 5.61 -17.34 14.42
C GLN A 295 4.60 -17.47 13.28
N THR A 296 4.30 -18.71 12.89
CA THR A 296 3.26 -19.01 11.92
C THR A 296 2.01 -19.48 12.65
N PHE A 297 0.88 -18.87 12.31
CA PHE A 297 -0.44 -19.19 12.84
C PHE A 297 -1.29 -19.83 11.75
N VAL A 298 -2.07 -20.83 12.14
CA VAL A 298 -3.12 -21.42 11.30
C VAL A 298 -4.43 -21.23 12.04
N THR A 299 -5.41 -20.63 11.37
CA THR A 299 -6.71 -20.39 12.00
C THR A 299 -7.44 -21.69 12.24
N VAL A 300 -8.38 -21.65 13.18
CA VAL A 300 -9.42 -22.68 13.22
C VAL A 300 -10.22 -22.68 11.90
N PRO A 301 -10.79 -23.83 11.49
CA PRO A 301 -11.63 -23.90 10.30
C PRO A 301 -12.88 -23.03 10.45
N PHE A 302 -13.12 -22.11 9.50
CA PHE A 302 -14.35 -21.32 9.46
C PHE A 302 -15.32 -21.89 8.43
N TYR A 303 -16.54 -22.16 8.87
CA TYR A 303 -17.60 -22.65 7.99
C TYR A 303 -18.34 -21.50 7.31
N PHE A 304 -18.61 -21.66 6.02
CA PHE A 304 -19.48 -20.79 5.23
C PHE A 304 -20.32 -21.62 4.27
N THR A 305 -21.43 -21.06 3.81
CA THR A 305 -22.36 -21.75 2.90
C THR A 305 -22.46 -21.03 1.58
N ILE A 306 -22.54 -21.80 0.49
CA ILE A 306 -22.87 -21.30 -0.84
C ILE A 306 -24.28 -21.80 -1.18
N THR A 307 -25.15 -20.88 -1.60
CA THR A 307 -26.52 -21.17 -2.06
C THR A 307 -26.67 -20.86 -3.53
#